data_AF-A0A1B8FRM9-F1
#
_entry.id   AF-A0A1B8FRM9-F1
#
_cell.length_a   1.000
_cell.length_b   1.000
_cell.length_c   1.000
_cell.angle_alpha   90.00
_cell.angle_beta   90.00
_cell.angle_gamma   90.00
#
_symmetry.space_group_name_H-M   'P 1'
#
loop_
_entity.id
_entity.type
_entity.pdbx_description
1 polymer ?
#
loop_
_entity_poly.entity_id
_entity_poly.type
_entity_poly.pdbx_seq_one_letter_code
_entity_poly.pdbx_strand_id
1 'polypeptide(L)' 'MGGEQAKELYQRFVSKVGEGYNPEKVKDGVFQAMMEVALVNDGPVTFEMSVDPKPVEHK' A
#
# COMPACT_ATOMS: atom_id res chain seq x y z
N MET A 1 12.07 -6.99 6.95
CA MET A 1 11.61 -5.70 7.52
C MET A 1 11.06 -5.97 8.91
N GLY A 2 11.41 -5.14 9.91
CA GLY A 2 10.75 -5.19 11.22
C GLY A 2 9.34 -4.59 11.16
N GLY A 3 8.49 -4.90 12.15
CA GLY A 3 7.10 -4.43 12.18
C GLY A 3 6.95 -2.90 12.16
N GLU A 4 7.82 -2.19 12.87
CA GLU A 4 7.81 -0.72 12.92
C GLU A 4 8.20 -0.10 11.57
N GLN A 5 9.26 -0.59 10.94
CA GLN A 5 9.67 -0.17 9.59
C GLN A 5 8.58 -0.45 8.55
N ALA A 6 7.88 -1.59 8.67
CA ALA A 6 6.77 -1.92 7.78
C ALA A 6 5.59 -0.94 7.96
N LYS A 7 5.29 -0.55 9.20
CA LYS A 7 4.25 0.45 9.50
C LYS A 7 4.59 1.82 8.90
N GLU A 8 5.82 2.26 9.05
CA GLU A 8 6.28 3.53 8.47
C GLU A 8 6.16 3.52 6.94
N LEU A 9 6.60 2.44 6.30
CA LEU A 9 6.50 2.29 4.84
C LEU A 9 5.04 2.25 4.36
N TYR A 10 4.15 1.58 5.09
CA TYR A 10 2.72 1.58 4.80
C TYR A 10 2.14 3.01 4.83
N GLN A 11 2.39 3.75 5.91
CA GLN A 11 1.92 5.13 6.05
C GLN A 11 2.48 6.04 4.96
N ARG A 12 3.78 5.90 4.67
CA ARG A 12 4.44 6.66 3.60
C ARG A 12 3.83 6.37 2.22
N PHE A 13 3.50 5.11 1.94
CA PHE A 13 2.87 4.71 0.68
C PHE A 13 1.48 5.36 0.53
N VAL A 14 0.61 5.25 1.55
CA VAL A 14 -0.72 5.86 1.54
C VAL A 14 -0.64 7.37 1.31
N SER A 15 0.26 8.06 2.01
CA SER A 15 0.50 9.50 1.82
C SER A 15 0.94 9.84 0.40
N LYS A 16 1.88 9.07 -0.17
CA LYS A 16 2.37 9.29 -1.54
C LYS A 16 1.28 9.07 -2.61
N VAL A 17 0.40 8.09 -2.41
CA VAL A 17 -0.76 7.89 -3.30
C VAL A 17 -1.73 9.07 -3.18
N GLY A 18 -1.97 9.55 -1.95
CA GLY A 18 -2.77 10.75 -1.71
C GLY A 18 -2.23 12.01 -2.41
N GLU A 19 -0.92 12.26 -2.29
CA GLU A 19 -0.23 13.36 -2.98
C GLU A 19 -0.30 13.24 -4.52
N GLY A 20 -0.24 12.02 -5.05
CA GLY A 20 -0.31 11.75 -6.49
C GLY A 20 -1.73 11.69 -7.06
N TYR A 21 -2.77 11.81 -6.23
CA TYR A 21 -4.18 11.71 -6.63
C TYR A 21 -5.04 12.75 -5.88
N ASN A 22 -6.25 12.37 -5.45
CA ASN A 22 -7.10 13.14 -4.55
C ASN A 22 -7.08 12.46 -3.17
N PRO A 23 -6.51 13.10 -2.14
CA PRO A 23 -6.44 12.57 -0.78
C PRO A 23 -7.78 12.14 -0.19
N GLU A 24 -8.89 12.81 -0.54
CA GLU A 24 -10.22 12.48 -0.01
C GLU A 24 -10.72 11.10 -0.49
N LYS A 25 -10.21 10.65 -1.65
CA LYS A 25 -10.55 9.36 -2.25
C LYS A 25 -9.58 8.24 -1.89
N VAL A 26 -8.48 8.56 -1.21
CA VAL A 26 -7.53 7.57 -0.70
C VAL A 26 -7.93 7.21 0.72
N LYS A 27 -8.43 5.99 0.89
CA LYS A 27 -8.82 5.44 2.20
C LYS A 27 -7.91 4.29 2.55
N ASP A 28 -7.64 4.14 3.84
CA ASP A 28 -6.79 3.10 4.40
C ASP A 28 -7.53 2.30 5.49
N GLY A 29 -6.87 1.24 5.95
CA GLY A 29 -7.30 0.44 7.09
C GLY A 29 -6.42 0.73 8.32
N VAL A 30 -6.48 -0.16 9.31
CA VAL A 30 -5.60 -0.07 10.48
C VAL A 30 -4.49 -1.10 10.37
N PHE A 31 -3.24 -0.62 10.28
CA PHE A 31 -2.06 -1.49 10.18
C PHE A 31 -1.97 -2.44 11.39
N GLN A 32 -1.76 -3.73 11.13
CA GLN A 32 -1.72 -4.81 12.13
C GLN A 32 -3.01 -5.04 12.93
N ALA A 33 -4.14 -4.46 12.51
CA ALA A 33 -5.44 -4.81 13.10
C ALA A 33 -6.07 -6.00 12.38
N MET A 34 -6.86 -6.78 13.11
CA MET A 34 -7.82 -7.69 12.50
C MET A 34 -8.91 -6.84 11.83
N MET A 35 -9.10 -7.03 10.53
CA MET A 35 -10.08 -6.29 9.75
C MET A 35 -11.01 -7.25 9.00
N GLU A 36 -12.28 -6.89 8.95
CA GLU A 36 -13.25 -7.46 8.02
C GLU A 36 -13.45 -6.47 6.88
N VAL A 37 -13.09 -6.85 5.65
CA VAL A 37 -13.12 -5.97 4.48
C VAL A 37 -14.13 -6.50 3.47
N ALA A 38 -15.22 -5.76 3.28
CA ALA A 38 -16.17 -6.02 2.21
C ALA A 38 -15.68 -5.40 0.90
N LEU A 39 -15.64 -6.19 -0.18
CA LEU A 39 -15.25 -5.75 -1.52
C LEU A 39 -16.29 -6.22 -2.53
N VAL A 40 -16.91 -5.27 -3.23
CA VAL A 40 -17.81 -5.54 -4.36
C VAL A 40 -17.12 -5.06 -5.63
N ASN A 41 -16.75 -6.00 -6.50
CA ASN A 41 -16.12 -5.70 -7.78
C ASN A 41 -17.19 -5.53 -8.86
N ASP A 42 -17.28 -4.35 -9.47
CA ASP A 42 -18.10 -4.10 -10.67
C ASP A 42 -17.32 -4.54 -11.92
N GLY A 43 -17.46 -5.83 -12.29
CA GLY A 43 -16.54 -6.51 -13.22
C GLY A 43 -16.64 -8.04 -13.10
N PRO A 44 -15.55 -8.78 -12.76
CA PRO A 44 -14.34 -8.40 -12.03
C PRO A 44 -13.06 -8.29 -12.90
N VAL A 45 -12.15 -7.40 -12.51
CA VAL A 45 -10.81 -7.26 -13.11
C VAL A 45 -9.78 -7.23 -11.97
N THR A 46 -8.84 -8.17 -11.98
CA THR A 46 -7.78 -8.29 -10.97
C THR A 46 -6.42 -8.23 -11.65
N PHE A 47 -5.51 -7.41 -11.12
CA PHE A 47 -4.12 -7.34 -11.56
C PHE A 47 -3.18 -7.68 -10.40
N GLU A 48 -2.13 -8.42 -10.70
CA GLU A 48 -1.04 -8.69 -9.75
C GLU A 48 0.17 -7.84 -10.12
N MET A 49 0.82 -7.24 -9.12
CA MET A 49 2.00 -6.39 -9.30
C MET A 49 2.99 -6.61 -8.16
N SER A 50 4.27 -6.76 -8.51
CA SER A 50 5.39 -6.84 -7.57
C SER A 50 6.46 -5.81 -7.91
N VAL A 51 7.15 -5.30 -6.91
CA VAL A 51 8.30 -4.41 -7.08
C VAL A 51 9.53 -5.13 -6.54
N ASP A 52 10.45 -5.49 -7.41
CA ASP A 52 11.72 -6.05 -7.00
C ASP A 52 12.59 -4.97 -6.33
N PRO A 53 13.37 -5.31 -5.29
CA PRO A 53 14.36 -4.40 -4.73
C PRO A 53 15.29 -3.93 -5.84
N LYS A 54 15.57 -2.62 -5.90
CA LYS A 54 16.60 -2.12 -6.80
C LYS A 54 17.92 -2.84 -6.48
N PRO A 55 18.66 -3.34 -7.49
CA PRO A 55 19.99 -3.88 -7.27
C PRO A 55 20.85 -2.85 -6.54
N VAL A 56 21.50 -3.27 -5.46
CA VAL A 56 22.46 -2.41 -4.77
C VAL A 56 23.70 -2.36 -5.65
N GLU A 57 23.94 -1.23 -6.32
CA GLU A 57 25.22 -1.01 -7.01
C GLU A 57 26.33 -0.89 -5.97
N HIS A 58 27.20 -1.90 -5.90
CA HIS A 58 28.48 -1.76 -5.23
C HIS A 58 29.41 -0.98 -6.16
N LYS A 59 29.71 0.28 -5.80
CA LYS A 59 30.82 1.04 -6.40
C LYS A 59 32.15 0.56 -5.84
#